data_AF-A0A067DW38-F1
#
_entry.id   AF-A0A067DW38-F1
#
_cell.length_a   1.000
_cell.length_b   1.000
_cell.length_c   1.000
_cell.angle_alpha   90.00
_cell.angle_beta   90.00
_cell.angle_gamma   90.00
#
_symmetry.space_group_name_H-M   'P 1'
#
loop_
_entity.id
_entity.type
_entity.pdbx_description
1 polymer ?
#
loop_
_entity_poly.entity_id
_entity_poly.type
_entity_poly.pdbx_seq_one_letter_code
_entity_poly.pdbx_strand_id
1 'polypeptide(L)'
;LCYVEEIDKSNAYCDTSNTQYPCVPGKFYYGRGPIQLTGNGNYGAAGQAIGFDGLNSPETVANDPVISFKTALWFWMTNVHSVVNQGFGATIQRINGALECGGKQPDKVQARIGYYTDYCNKFGVSPGENLSC
;
A
#
# COMPACT_ATOMS: atom_id res chain seq x y z
N LEU A 1 11.19 -2.86 -9.47
CA LEU A 1 10.71 -1.83 -8.53
C LEU A 1 11.34 -0.50 -8.96
N CYS A 2 10.64 0.30 -9.76
CA CYS A 2 11.24 1.48 -10.43
C CYS A 2 11.11 2.78 -9.62
N TYR A 3 10.11 2.85 -8.74
CA TYR A 3 9.80 4.07 -7.98
C TYR A 3 9.73 3.73 -6.49
N VAL A 4 10.34 4.59 -5.68
CA VAL A 4 10.26 4.53 -4.21
C VAL A 4 9.12 5.42 -3.72
N GLU A 5 8.86 6.54 -4.39
CA GLU A 5 7.85 7.52 -4.03
C GLU A 5 6.87 7.73 -5.19
N GLU A 6 5.68 8.20 -4.85
CA GLU A 6 4.70 8.71 -5.80
C GLU A 6 5.31 9.81 -6.68
N ILE A 7 4.93 9.83 -7.96
CA ILE A 7 5.45 10.79 -8.93
C ILE A 7 4.86 12.18 -8.66
N ASP A 8 3.55 12.26 -8.45
CA ASP A 8 2.87 13.49 -8.06
C ASP A 8 2.95 13.68 -6.54
N LYS A 9 3.59 14.76 -6.12
CA LYS A 9 3.82 15.10 -4.71
C LYS A 9 3.10 16.38 -4.29
N SER A 10 2.17 16.86 -5.13
CA SER A 10 1.43 18.10 -4.88
C SER A 10 0.38 17.96 -3.76
N ASN A 11 -0.16 16.75 -3.58
CA ASN A 11 -1.13 16.46 -2.52
C ASN A 11 -0.42 16.09 -1.22
N ALA A 12 -0.79 16.75 -0.11
CA ALA A 12 -0.27 16.43 1.22
C ALA A 12 -0.79 15.10 1.78
N TYR A 13 -1.89 14.56 1.22
CA TYR A 13 -2.61 13.40 1.73
C TYR A 13 -2.86 13.49 3.25
N CYS A 14 -3.29 14.68 3.66
CA CYS A 14 -3.60 15.01 5.04
C CYS A 14 -5.12 14.98 5.24
N ASP A 15 -5.60 14.01 6.00
CA ASP A 15 -6.95 14.03 6.57
C ASP A 15 -6.91 14.80 7.89
N THR A 16 -7.37 16.06 7.84
CA THR A 16 -7.42 16.96 9.01
C THR A 16 -8.48 16.55 10.04
N SER A 17 -9.40 15.64 9.69
CA SER A 17 -10.40 15.13 10.64
C SER A 17 -9.83 14.03 11.55
N ASN A 18 -8.70 13.43 11.18
CA ASN A 18 -8.04 12.41 11.98
C ASN A 18 -7.27 13.03 13.16
N THR A 19 -7.88 13.01 14.34
CA THR A 19 -7.30 13.56 15.58
C THR A 19 -6.30 12.63 16.26
N GLN A 20 -6.33 11.33 15.95
CA GLN A 20 -5.37 10.35 16.50
C GLN A 20 -3.99 10.52 15.88
N TYR A 21 -3.94 10.82 14.58
CA TYR A 21 -2.71 11.00 13.82
C TYR A 21 -2.73 12.36 13.11
N PRO A 22 -2.58 13.47 13.85
CA PRO A 22 -2.68 14.80 13.29
C PRO A 22 -1.58 15.06 12.26
N CYS A 23 -1.91 15.84 11.24
CA CYS A 23 -0.93 16.24 10.24
C CYS A 23 0.08 17.23 10.82
N VAL A 24 1.34 17.08 10.42
CA VAL A 24 2.42 17.99 10.82
C VAL A 24 2.60 19.06 9.74
N PRO A 25 2.62 20.36 10.08
CA PRO A 25 2.85 21.42 9.10
C PRO A 25 4.10 21.18 8.25
N GLY A 26 3.98 21.31 6.93
CA GLY A 26 5.08 21.11 5.98
C GLY A 26 5.40 19.64 5.66
N LYS A 27 4.68 18.67 6.22
CA LYS A 27 4.84 17.24 5.92
C LYS A 27 3.78 16.74 4.94
N PHE A 28 4.20 15.78 4.12
CA PHE A 28 3.41 15.22 3.03
C PHE A 28 3.41 13.69 3.12
N TYR A 29 2.22 13.12 3.08
CA TYR A 29 1.95 11.70 3.26
C TYR A 29 1.57 11.00 1.96
N TYR A 30 2.13 11.44 0.83
CA TYR A 30 2.00 10.74 -0.46
C TYR A 30 2.62 9.35 -0.44
N GLY A 31 2.38 8.58 -1.49
CA GLY A 31 2.81 7.18 -1.59
C GLY A 31 4.32 7.01 -1.43
N ARG A 32 4.74 6.14 -0.50
CA ARG A 32 6.14 5.71 -0.36
C ARG A 32 6.27 4.19 -0.17
N GLY A 33 7.39 3.66 -0.62
CA GLY A 33 7.76 2.26 -0.48
C GLY A 33 6.96 1.29 -1.36
N PRO A 34 7.14 -0.03 -1.17
CA PRO A 34 6.63 -1.05 -2.07
C PRO A 34 5.11 -1.09 -2.22
N ILE A 35 4.36 -0.72 -1.17
CA ILE A 35 2.88 -0.69 -1.20
C ILE A 35 2.32 0.71 -1.44
N GLN A 36 3.20 1.72 -1.61
CA GLN A 36 2.82 3.13 -1.66
C GLN A 36 1.95 3.52 -0.44
N LEU A 37 2.54 3.46 0.75
CA LEU A 37 1.88 3.89 1.99
C LEU A 37 1.46 5.36 1.86
N THR A 38 0.18 5.65 2.07
CA THR A 38 -0.41 6.98 1.83
C THR A 38 -1.34 7.38 2.96
N GLY A 39 -1.32 8.66 3.34
CA GLY A 39 -2.22 9.26 4.33
C GLY A 39 -1.67 9.30 5.76
N ASN A 40 -1.85 10.43 6.45
CA ASN A 40 -1.38 10.64 7.84
C ASN A 40 -1.79 9.51 8.81
N GLY A 41 -3.01 9.00 8.70
CA GLY A 41 -3.47 7.89 9.54
C GLY A 41 -2.64 6.61 9.36
N ASN A 42 -2.30 6.25 8.11
CA ASN A 42 -1.49 5.08 7.82
C ASN A 42 -0.03 5.27 8.27
N TYR A 43 0.55 6.45 8.00
CA TYR A 43 1.91 6.76 8.45
C TYR A 43 2.03 6.74 9.98
N GLY A 44 1.09 7.35 10.69
CA GLY A 44 1.07 7.36 12.14
C GLY A 44 0.91 5.95 12.74
N ALA A 45 -0.04 5.16 12.24
CA ALA A 45 -0.26 3.80 12.71
C ALA A 45 0.90 2.85 12.41
N ALA A 46 1.48 2.94 11.20
CA ALA A 46 2.68 2.18 10.84
C ALA A 46 3.88 2.59 11.70
N GLY A 47 4.07 3.90 11.92
CA GLY A 47 5.10 4.48 12.77
C GLY A 47 5.05 3.90 14.19
N GLN A 48 3.87 3.89 14.79
CA GLN A 48 3.64 3.33 16.12
C GLN A 48 3.95 1.82 16.18
N ALA A 49 3.54 1.04 15.17
CA ALA A 49 3.73 -0.41 15.16
C ALA A 49 5.19 -0.83 14.90
N ILE A 50 5.92 -0.07 14.08
CA ILE A 50 7.27 -0.42 13.61
C ILE A 50 8.36 0.24 14.45
N GLY A 51 8.06 1.36 15.11
CA GLY A 51 9.02 2.14 15.90
C GLY A 51 9.77 3.20 15.09
N PHE A 52 9.06 3.96 14.24
CA PHE A 52 9.61 5.15 13.57
C PHE A 52 8.62 6.33 13.64
N ASP A 53 9.10 7.56 13.46
CA ASP A 53 8.25 8.74 13.48
C ASP A 53 7.58 8.96 12.12
N GLY A 54 6.43 8.33 11.92
CA GLY A 54 5.66 8.44 10.68
C GLY A 54 5.03 9.81 10.43
N LEU A 55 4.83 10.64 11.46
CA LEU A 55 4.15 11.94 11.32
C LEU A 55 5.13 13.08 11.08
N ASN A 56 6.20 13.16 11.89
CA ASN A 56 7.21 14.21 11.71
C ASN A 56 8.27 13.82 10.68
N SER A 57 8.46 12.54 10.36
CA SER A 57 9.48 12.08 9.40
C SER A 57 8.96 11.02 8.41
N PRO A 58 7.83 11.25 7.70
CA PRO A 58 7.27 10.30 6.73
C PRO A 58 8.25 9.91 5.62
N GLU A 59 9.19 10.79 5.25
CA GLU A 59 10.27 10.53 4.31
C GLU A 59 11.18 9.35 4.69
N THR A 60 11.19 8.93 5.96
CA THR A 60 11.92 7.74 6.43
C THR A 60 11.52 6.50 5.62
N VAL A 61 10.25 6.38 5.22
CA VAL A 61 9.74 5.26 4.42
C VAL A 61 10.39 5.20 3.03
N ALA A 62 10.87 6.32 2.49
CA ALA A 62 11.61 6.36 1.22
C ALA A 62 13.13 6.21 1.40
N ASN A 63 13.67 6.65 2.53
CA ASN A 63 15.12 6.74 2.74
C ASN A 63 15.73 5.51 3.42
N ASP A 64 14.95 4.76 4.21
CA ASP A 64 15.39 3.53 4.87
C ASP A 64 14.70 2.31 4.24
N PRO A 65 15.44 1.43 3.51
CA PRO A 65 14.84 0.28 2.85
C PRO A 65 14.24 -0.74 3.83
N VAL A 66 14.78 -0.86 5.05
CA VAL A 66 14.23 -1.76 6.08
C VAL A 66 12.88 -1.23 6.54
N ILE A 67 12.77 0.06 6.84
CA ILE A 67 11.49 0.69 7.19
C ILE A 67 10.53 0.61 6.00
N SER A 68 11.00 0.85 4.78
CA SER A 68 10.21 0.79 3.55
C SER A 68 9.50 -0.57 3.37
N PHE A 69 10.22 -1.67 3.53
CA PHE A 69 9.62 -3.00 3.44
C PHE A 69 8.76 -3.33 4.68
N LYS A 70 9.16 -2.88 5.87
CA LYS A 70 8.34 -3.08 7.08
C LYS A 70 6.98 -2.42 6.96
N THR A 71 6.87 -1.21 6.39
CA THR A 71 5.56 -0.56 6.19
C THR A 71 4.70 -1.30 5.18
N ALA A 72 5.28 -1.84 4.11
CA ALA A 72 4.56 -2.67 3.14
C ALA A 72 4.01 -3.96 3.78
N LEU A 73 4.83 -4.66 4.56
CA LEU A 73 4.41 -5.87 5.28
C LEU A 73 3.41 -5.57 6.39
N TRP A 74 3.59 -4.47 7.13
CA TRP A 74 2.62 -4.01 8.12
C TRP A 74 1.26 -3.77 7.47
N PHE A 75 1.20 -3.01 6.37
CA PHE A 75 -0.06 -2.74 5.67
C PHE A 75 -0.71 -4.04 5.19
N TRP A 76 0.10 -4.96 4.63
CA TRP A 76 -0.37 -6.27 4.20
C TRP A 76 -0.99 -7.06 5.35
N MET A 77 -0.28 -7.22 6.47
CA MET A 77 -0.76 -8.01 7.61
C MET A 77 -1.97 -7.38 8.29
N THR A 78 -2.05 -6.04 8.35
CA THR A 78 -3.16 -5.32 8.98
C THR A 78 -4.41 -5.28 8.11
N ASN A 79 -4.28 -5.11 6.79
CA ASN A 79 -5.43 -4.79 5.92
C ASN A 79 -5.76 -5.84 4.85
N VAL A 80 -4.82 -6.73 4.51
CA VAL A 80 -4.93 -7.57 3.29
C VAL A 80 -4.85 -9.07 3.59
N HIS A 81 -3.95 -9.50 4.47
CA HIS A 81 -3.63 -10.91 4.69
C HIS A 81 -4.87 -11.77 5.03
N SER A 82 -5.82 -11.22 5.79
CA SER A 82 -7.03 -11.93 6.23
C SER A 82 -7.98 -12.36 5.12
N VAL A 83 -7.82 -11.84 3.89
CA VAL A 83 -8.66 -12.19 2.73
C VAL A 83 -7.93 -12.98 1.66
N VAL A 84 -6.67 -13.38 1.87
CA VAL A 84 -5.89 -14.12 0.87
C VAL A 84 -6.57 -15.44 0.47
N ASN A 85 -7.26 -16.09 1.40
CA ASN A 85 -8.03 -17.31 1.15
C ASN A 85 -9.29 -17.10 0.29
N GLN A 86 -9.66 -15.85 -0.02
CA GLN A 86 -10.80 -15.51 -0.89
C GLN A 86 -10.37 -15.33 -2.36
N GLY A 87 -9.06 -15.38 -2.64
CA GLY A 87 -8.48 -15.19 -3.97
C GLY A 87 -7.79 -13.83 -4.12
N PHE A 88 -6.95 -13.72 -5.16
CA PHE A 88 -6.12 -12.53 -5.38
C PHE A 88 -6.94 -11.26 -5.62
N GLY A 89 -8.12 -11.37 -6.24
CA GLY A 89 -9.05 -10.26 -6.45
C GLY A 89 -9.50 -9.58 -5.15
N ALA A 90 -9.69 -10.35 -4.08
CA ALA A 90 -10.03 -9.81 -2.77
C ALA A 90 -8.88 -8.96 -2.19
N THR A 91 -7.62 -9.31 -2.50
CA THR A 91 -6.45 -8.52 -2.08
C THR A 91 -6.39 -7.18 -2.83
N ILE A 92 -6.69 -7.17 -4.14
CA ILE A 92 -6.79 -5.94 -4.95
C ILE A 92 -7.91 -5.05 -4.37
N GLN A 93 -9.04 -5.65 -4.02
CA GLN A 93 -10.16 -4.95 -3.40
C GLN A 93 -9.75 -4.23 -2.11
N ARG A 94 -8.95 -4.88 -1.24
CA ARG A 94 -8.43 -4.29 0.00
C ARG A 94 -7.41 -3.18 -0.23
N ILE A 95 -6.59 -3.30 -1.26
CA ILE A 95 -5.54 -2.33 -1.55
C ILE A 95 -6.13 -1.06 -2.19
N ASN A 96 -6.97 -1.21 -3.22
CA ASN A 96 -7.49 -0.06 -3.97
C ASN A 96 -8.83 -0.31 -4.67
N GLY A 97 -9.69 -1.18 -4.12
CA GLY A 97 -10.89 -1.62 -4.81
C GLY A 97 -11.90 -0.52 -5.12
N ALA A 98 -11.92 0.56 -4.32
CA ALA A 98 -12.76 1.70 -4.59
C ALA A 98 -12.43 2.39 -5.93
N LEU A 99 -11.17 2.35 -6.36
CA LEU A 99 -10.70 2.98 -7.59
C LEU A 99 -10.53 2.00 -8.75
N GLU A 100 -10.19 0.74 -8.47
CA GLU A 100 -9.79 -0.23 -9.51
C GLU A 100 -10.86 -1.26 -9.85
N CYS A 101 -11.53 -1.83 -8.86
CA CYS A 101 -12.45 -2.96 -9.01
C CYS A 101 -13.84 -2.55 -9.52
N GLY A 102 -14.65 -3.53 -9.92
CA GLY A 102 -15.98 -3.32 -10.50
C GLY A 102 -15.92 -2.74 -11.91
N GLY A 103 -14.85 -3.03 -12.65
CA GLY A 103 -14.62 -2.54 -14.01
C GLY A 103 -14.18 -1.08 -14.11
N LYS A 104 -13.78 -0.43 -13.00
CA LYS A 104 -13.38 0.99 -13.00
C LYS A 104 -12.02 1.22 -13.66
N GLN A 105 -11.03 0.38 -13.38
CA GLN A 105 -9.70 0.44 -14.01
C GLN A 105 -9.22 -0.97 -14.39
N PRO A 106 -9.85 -1.60 -15.39
CA PRO A 106 -9.57 -2.99 -15.76
C PRO A 106 -8.10 -3.22 -16.12
N ASP A 107 -7.45 -2.27 -16.80
CA ASP A 107 -6.04 -2.39 -17.18
C ASP A 107 -5.09 -2.50 -15.97
N LYS A 108 -5.39 -1.78 -14.88
CA LYS A 108 -4.59 -1.86 -13.64
C LYS A 108 -4.80 -3.18 -12.91
N VAL A 109 -6.05 -3.63 -12.84
CA VAL A 109 -6.38 -4.94 -12.26
C VAL A 109 -5.67 -6.05 -13.04
N GLN A 110 -5.73 -6.03 -14.37
CA GLN A 110 -5.04 -7.00 -15.22
C GLN A 110 -3.52 -6.94 -15.06
N ALA A 111 -2.92 -5.75 -14.94
CA ALA A 111 -1.49 -5.62 -14.66
C ALA A 111 -1.10 -6.28 -13.33
N ARG A 112 -1.90 -6.12 -12.26
CA ARG A 112 -1.68 -6.78 -10.97
C ARG A 112 -1.76 -8.31 -11.10
N ILE A 113 -2.77 -8.81 -11.81
CA ILE A 113 -2.95 -10.26 -12.08
C ILE A 113 -1.76 -10.80 -12.87
N GLY A 114 -1.26 -10.05 -13.85
CA GLY A 114 -0.09 -10.42 -14.64
C GLY A 114 1.16 -10.62 -13.78
N TYR A 115 1.47 -9.68 -12.88
CA TYR A 115 2.60 -9.85 -11.95
C TYR A 115 2.40 -11.03 -10.98
N TYR A 116 1.19 -11.19 -10.45
CA TYR A 116 0.89 -12.28 -9.52
C TYR A 116 1.05 -13.65 -10.18
N THR A 117 0.48 -13.84 -11.36
CA THR A 117 0.57 -15.11 -12.10
C THR A 117 2.00 -15.41 -12.57
N ASP A 118 2.77 -14.40 -13.02
CA ASP A 118 4.19 -14.55 -13.33
C ASP A 118 5.00 -15.02 -12.10
N TYR A 119 4.78 -14.44 -10.92
CA TYR A 119 5.45 -14.91 -9.70
C TYR A 119 4.99 -16.30 -9.26
N CYS A 120 3.70 -16.62 -9.33
CA CYS A 120 3.20 -17.97 -9.06
C CYS A 120 3.88 -19.01 -9.95
N ASN A 121 4.03 -18.71 -11.25
CA ASN A 121 4.73 -19.57 -12.20
C ASN A 121 6.22 -19.76 -11.82
N LYS A 122 6.92 -18.68 -11.45
CA LYS A 122 8.32 -18.74 -11.02
C LYS A 122 8.52 -19.55 -9.74
N PHE A 123 7.54 -19.53 -8.83
CA PHE A 123 7.58 -20.31 -7.59
C PHE A 123 6.99 -21.71 -7.73
N GLY A 124 6.46 -22.09 -8.90
CA GLY A 124 5.87 -23.42 -9.13
C GLY A 124 4.58 -23.67 -8.34
N VAL A 125 3.80 -22.62 -8.05
CA VAL A 125 2.54 -22.71 -7.30
C VAL A 125 1.36 -22.30 -8.17
N SER A 126 0.19 -22.89 -7.93
CA SER A 126 -1.05 -22.46 -8.59
C SER A 126 -1.44 -21.05 -8.11
N PRO A 127 -1.84 -20.13 -9.01
CA PRO A 127 -2.34 -18.82 -8.61
C PRO A 127 -3.71 -18.89 -7.90
N GLY A 128 -4.41 -20.02 -8.01
CA GLY A 128 -5.76 -20.20 -7.46
C GLY A 128 -6.85 -19.54 -8.31
N GLU A 129 -8.06 -19.53 -7.77
CA GLU A 129 -9.24 -18.94 -8.40
C GLU A 129 -9.47 -17.48 -7.94
N ASN A 130 -10.50 -16.81 -8.47
CA ASN A 130 -10.92 -15.46 -8.09
C ASN A 130 -9.79 -14.42 -8.17
N LEU A 131 -9.08 -14.40 -9.31
CA LEU A 131 -7.94 -13.50 -9.51
C LEU A 131 -8.33 -12.04 -9.74
N SER A 132 -9.53 -11.80 -10.27
CA SER A 132 -10.04 -10.45 -10.55
C SER A 132 -10.98 -9.95 -9.48
N CYS A 133 -11.09 -8.64 -9.45
CA CYS A 133 -12.23 -7.85 -9.03
C CYS A 133 -12.59 -6.91 -10.21
#